data_AF-A0A2D8JDG6-F1
#
_entry.id   AF-A0A2D8JDG6-F1
#
_cell.length_a   1.000
_cell.length_b   1.000
_cell.length_c   1.000
_cell.angle_alpha   90.00
_cell.angle_beta   90.00
_cell.angle_gamma   90.00
#
_symmetry.space_group_name_H-M   'P 1'
#
loop_
_entity.id
_entity.type
_entity.pdbx_description
1 polymer ?
#
loop_
_entity_poly.entity_id
_entity_poly.type
_entity_poly.pdbx_seq_one_letter_code
_entity_poly.pdbx_strand_id
1 'polypeptide(L)'
;MNTTEVGDLLALINASLNAMSAGALITGFVFIRRKVVDKHKRAMLTAVGASALFLVFYVARVLLTGTHEFAGEGVARLVYLSILFSHITLAILMLPFILRLLWLVKKARFEEHKRLARFVFPVWTYVSATGLLVYLLLYQIYGYA
;
A
#
# COMPACT_ATOMS: atom_id res chain seq x y z
N MET A 1 -8.58 -20.91 -16.25
CA MET A 1 -8.63 -20.39 -14.88
C MET A 1 -10.07 -20.19 -14.49
N ASN A 2 -10.49 -20.72 -13.35
CA ASN A 2 -11.77 -20.36 -12.74
C ASN A 2 -11.67 -18.97 -12.08
N THR A 3 -12.80 -18.37 -11.71
CA THR A 3 -12.85 -16.99 -11.17
C THR A 3 -12.05 -16.83 -9.88
N THR A 4 -11.97 -17.90 -9.07
CA THR A 4 -11.21 -17.94 -7.81
C THR A 4 -9.70 -17.93 -8.03
N GLU A 5 -9.18 -18.72 -8.96
CA GLU A 5 -7.75 -18.71 -9.34
C GLU A 5 -7.31 -17.34 -9.86
N VAL A 6 -8.18 -16.64 -10.61
CA VAL A 6 -7.91 -15.26 -11.05
C VAL A 6 -7.87 -14.32 -9.85
N GLY A 7 -8.79 -14.47 -8.89
CA GLY A 7 -8.81 -13.71 -7.65
C GLY A 7 -7.54 -13.87 -6.83
N ASP A 8 -7.06 -15.10 -6.65
CA ASP A 8 -5.84 -15.41 -5.89
C ASP A 8 -4.60 -14.84 -6.56
N LEU A 9 -4.52 -14.93 -7.89
CA LEU A 9 -3.45 -14.30 -8.66
C LEU A 9 -3.46 -12.78 -8.48
N LEU A 10 -4.64 -12.15 -8.56
CA LEU A 10 -4.78 -10.70 -8.33
C LEU A 10 -4.42 -10.32 -6.89
N ALA A 11 -4.74 -11.15 -5.90
CA ALA A 11 -4.33 -10.94 -4.52
C ALA A 11 -2.81 -10.99 -4.34
N LEU A 12 -2.13 -11.95 -4.99
CA LEU A 12 -0.67 -12.03 -5.02
C LEU A 12 -0.03 -10.82 -5.72
N ILE A 13 -0.59 -10.37 -6.86
CA ILE A 13 -0.15 -9.17 -7.57
C ILE A 13 -0.28 -7.95 -6.65
N ASN A 14 -1.42 -7.81 -5.98
CA ASN A 14 -1.66 -6.73 -5.03
C ASN A 14 -0.66 -6.72 -3.86
N ALA A 15 -0.36 -7.89 -3.28
CA ALA A 15 0.64 -8.03 -2.23
C ALA A 15 2.04 -7.63 -2.74
N SER A 16 2.40 -8.07 -3.94
CA SER A 16 3.68 -7.75 -4.59
C SER A 16 3.82 -6.26 -4.88
N LEU A 17 2.76 -5.60 -5.33
CA LEU A 17 2.72 -4.15 -5.57
C LEU A 17 2.86 -3.36 -4.27
N ASN A 18 2.25 -3.80 -3.18
CA ASN A 18 2.46 -3.20 -1.86
C ASN A 18 3.91 -3.36 -1.38
N ALA A 19 4.49 -4.55 -1.53
CA ALA A 19 5.90 -4.79 -1.20
C ALA A 19 6.84 -3.90 -2.03
N MET A 20 6.56 -3.76 -3.34
CA MET A 20 7.28 -2.87 -4.23
C MET A 20 7.15 -1.39 -3.80
N SER A 21 5.95 -0.96 -3.41
CA SER A 21 5.72 0.40 -2.90
C SER A 21 6.47 0.65 -1.59
N ALA A 22 6.40 -0.26 -0.63
CA ALA A 22 7.16 -0.19 0.63
C ALA A 22 8.67 -0.11 0.39
N GLY A 23 9.20 -0.99 -0.47
CA GLY A 23 10.62 -0.99 -0.84
C GLY A 23 11.05 0.31 -1.53
N ALA A 24 10.22 0.84 -2.43
CA ALA A 24 10.47 2.11 -3.11
C ALA A 24 10.40 3.31 -2.15
N LEU A 25 9.49 3.30 -1.18
CA LEU A 25 9.41 4.32 -0.12
C LEU A 25 10.69 4.35 0.73
N ILE A 26 11.12 3.18 1.24
CA ILE A 26 12.33 3.05 2.05
C ILE A 26 13.55 3.49 1.23
N THR A 27 13.67 3.01 -0.01
CA THR A 27 14.77 3.37 -0.91
C THR A 27 14.79 4.87 -1.22
N GLY A 28 13.61 5.46 -1.47
CA GLY A 28 13.46 6.89 -1.69
C GLY A 28 13.82 7.73 -0.46
N PHE A 29 13.53 7.24 0.74
CA PHE A 29 13.96 7.85 1.99
C PHE A 29 15.49 7.83 2.13
N VAL A 30 16.14 6.69 1.84
CA VAL A 30 17.61 6.61 1.83
C VAL A 30 18.22 7.60 0.84
N PHE A 31 17.68 7.72 -0.37
CA PHE A 31 18.19 8.66 -1.37
C PHE A 31 18.04 10.13 -0.96
N ILE A 32 16.91 10.53 -0.39
CA ILE A 32 16.74 11.94 0.04
C ILE A 32 17.63 12.27 1.24
N ARG A 33 17.88 11.31 2.14
CA ARG A 33 18.85 11.47 3.24
C ARG A 33 20.28 11.65 2.72
N ARG A 34 20.61 11.04 1.59
CA ARG A 34 21.88 11.23 0.86
C ARG A 34 21.87 12.42 -0.10
N LYS A 35 20.81 13.24 -0.12
CA LYS A 35 20.62 14.38 -1.02
C LYS A 35 20.65 14.02 -2.52
N VAL A 36 20.38 12.77 -2.88
CA VAL A 36 20.32 12.31 -4.28
C VAL A 36 18.89 12.44 -4.80
N VAL A 37 18.50 13.67 -5.17
CA VAL A 37 17.11 14.04 -5.48
C VAL A 37 16.54 13.28 -6.69
N ASP A 38 17.32 13.07 -7.75
CA ASP A 38 16.84 12.37 -8.95
C ASP A 38 16.46 10.92 -8.66
N LYS A 39 17.27 10.22 -7.85
CA LYS A 39 16.98 8.85 -7.45
C LYS A 39 15.79 8.80 -6.48
N HIS A 40 15.67 9.76 -5.57
CA HIS A 40 14.48 9.91 -4.72
C HIS A 40 13.22 10.07 -5.58
N LYS A 41 13.22 10.96 -6.58
CA LYS A 41 12.08 11.18 -7.48
C LYS A 41 11.68 9.89 -8.20
N ARG A 42 12.64 9.15 -8.76
CA ARG A 42 12.38 7.87 -9.42
C ARG A 42 11.73 6.87 -8.46
N ALA A 43 12.28 6.73 -7.25
CA ALA A 43 11.72 5.86 -6.23
C ALA A 43 10.30 6.26 -5.81
N MET A 44 10.01 7.56 -5.63
CA MET A 44 8.66 8.03 -5.30
C MET A 44 7.67 7.79 -6.44
N LEU A 45 8.08 7.98 -7.70
CA LEU A 45 7.23 7.66 -8.85
C LEU A 45 6.94 6.15 -8.94
N THR A 46 7.93 5.30 -8.63
CA THR A 46 7.73 3.85 -8.51
C THR A 46 6.71 3.52 -7.40
N ALA A 47 6.83 4.13 -6.22
CA ALA A 47 5.89 3.92 -5.12
C ALA A 47 4.45 4.34 -5.49
N VAL A 48 4.29 5.53 -6.08
CA VAL A 48 2.98 6.02 -6.56
C VAL A 48 2.41 5.09 -7.62
N GLY A 49 3.21 4.71 -8.62
CA GLY A 49 2.77 3.84 -9.71
C GLY A 49 2.34 2.46 -9.20
N ALA A 50 3.12 1.87 -8.30
CA ALA A 50 2.79 0.59 -7.66
C ALA A 50 1.50 0.69 -6.84
N SER A 51 1.32 1.75 -6.05
CA SER A 51 0.09 1.97 -5.27
C SER A 51 -1.14 2.25 -6.15
N ALA A 52 -0.97 2.94 -7.28
CA ALA A 52 -2.06 3.15 -8.24
C ALA A 52 -2.49 1.84 -8.92
N LEU A 53 -1.53 1.04 -9.37
CA LEU A 53 -1.80 -0.29 -9.93
C LEU A 53 -2.42 -1.22 -8.89
N PHE A 54 -1.95 -1.18 -7.64
CA PHE A 54 -2.56 -1.92 -6.54
C PHE A 54 -4.04 -1.59 -6.41
N LEU A 55 -4.42 -0.31 -6.44
CA LEU A 55 -5.82 0.06 -6.33
C LEU A 55 -6.66 -0.50 -7.48
N VAL A 56 -6.14 -0.45 -8.71
CA VAL A 56 -6.82 -1.00 -9.90
C VAL A 56 -7.04 -2.50 -9.76
N PHE A 57 -5.99 -3.26 -9.43
CA PHE A 57 -6.09 -4.71 -9.29
C PHE A 57 -6.89 -5.13 -8.05
N TYR A 58 -6.84 -4.36 -6.96
CA TYR A 58 -7.67 -4.58 -5.78
C TYR A 58 -9.14 -4.44 -6.10
N VAL A 59 -9.54 -3.35 -6.76
CA VAL A 59 -10.93 -3.15 -7.18
C VAL A 59 -11.36 -4.25 -8.16
N ALA A 60 -10.54 -4.59 -9.15
CA ALA A 60 -10.83 -5.69 -10.06
C ALA A 60 -11.05 -7.02 -9.32
N ARG A 61 -10.20 -7.36 -8.34
CA ARG A 61 -10.35 -8.56 -7.51
C ARG A 61 -11.65 -8.54 -6.70
N VAL A 62 -11.98 -7.42 -6.04
CA VAL A 62 -13.26 -7.25 -5.31
C VAL A 62 -14.44 -7.49 -6.24
N LEU A 63 -14.43 -6.91 -7.45
CA LEU A 63 -15.52 -7.04 -8.40
C LEU A 63 -15.70 -8.46 -8.92
N LEU A 64 -14.62 -9.24 -9.03
CA LEU A 64 -14.65 -10.61 -9.55
C LEU A 64 -14.99 -11.66 -8.49
N THR A 65 -14.50 -11.49 -7.26
CA THR A 65 -14.55 -12.53 -6.21
C THR A 65 -15.26 -12.09 -4.93
N GLY A 66 -15.68 -10.83 -4.85
CA GLY A 66 -16.29 -10.26 -3.66
C GLY A 66 -15.27 -9.96 -2.55
N THR A 67 -15.77 -9.99 -1.32
CA THR A 67 -14.97 -9.90 -0.10
C THR A 67 -14.80 -11.28 0.51
N HIS A 68 -13.61 -11.56 1.04
CA HIS A 68 -13.30 -12.82 1.69
C HIS A 68 -13.45 -12.71 3.20
N GLU A 69 -14.05 -13.73 3.82
CA GLU A 69 -14.14 -13.80 5.28
C GLU A 69 -12.89 -14.44 5.86
N PHE A 70 -12.29 -13.79 6.85
CA PHE A 70 -11.10 -14.31 7.52
C PHE A 70 -11.45 -15.55 8.36
N ALA A 71 -10.82 -16.68 8.06
CA ALA A 71 -11.13 -17.97 8.69
C ALA A 71 -10.56 -18.13 10.12
N GLY A 72 -9.65 -17.25 10.55
CA GLY A 72 -9.08 -17.31 11.89
C GLY A 72 -10.08 -16.89 12.99
N GLU A 73 -9.95 -17.52 14.16
CA GLU A 73 -10.85 -17.31 15.31
C GLU A 73 -10.17 -16.61 16.50
N GLY A 74 -10.97 -16.20 17.49
CA GLY A 74 -10.50 -15.64 18.76
C GLY A 74 -9.55 -14.45 18.60
N VAL A 75 -8.38 -14.53 19.22
CA VAL A 75 -7.35 -13.47 19.20
C VAL A 75 -6.85 -13.19 17.79
N ALA A 76 -6.72 -14.22 16.93
CA ALA A 76 -6.25 -14.05 15.57
C ALA A 76 -7.21 -13.17 14.75
N ARG A 77 -8.52 -13.39 14.91
CA ARG A 77 -9.55 -12.57 14.26
C ARG A 77 -9.49 -11.12 14.71
N LEU A 78 -9.36 -10.88 16.02
CA LEU A 78 -9.27 -9.53 16.57
C LEU A 78 -8.04 -8.78 16.03
N VAL A 79 -6.88 -9.43 16.00
CA VAL A 79 -5.65 -8.85 15.46
C VAL A 79 -5.79 -8.55 13.96
N TYR A 80 -6.29 -9.51 13.18
CA TYR A 80 -6.49 -9.34 11.74
C TYR A 80 -7.44 -8.17 11.44
N LEU A 81 -8.62 -8.14 12.07
CA LEU A 81 -9.61 -7.09 11.83
C LEU A 81 -9.12 -5.71 12.30
N SER A 82 -8.34 -5.64 13.38
CA SER A 82 -7.73 -4.39 13.84
C SER A 82 -6.73 -3.84 12.81
N ILE A 83 -5.87 -4.71 12.26
CA ILE A 83 -4.90 -4.35 11.21
C ILE A 83 -5.63 -3.99 9.92
N LEU A 84 -6.64 -4.76 9.53
CA LEU A 84 -7.39 -4.52 8.30
C LEU A 84 -8.13 -3.18 8.37
N PHE A 85 -8.77 -2.89 9.50
CA PHE A 85 -9.45 -1.62 9.74
C PHE A 85 -8.47 -0.46 9.66
N SER A 86 -7.37 -0.50 10.42
CA SER A 86 -6.37 0.58 10.41
C SER A 86 -5.75 0.76 9.01
N HIS A 87 -5.45 -0.33 8.31
CA HIS A 87 -4.90 -0.32 6.97
C HIS A 87 -5.83 0.39 5.99
N ILE A 88 -7.10 -0.02 5.91
CA ILE A 88 -8.06 0.54 4.95
C ILE A 88 -8.32 2.01 5.26
N THR A 89 -8.59 2.35 6.53
CA THR A 89 -8.85 3.74 6.93
C THR A 89 -7.66 4.63 6.58
N LEU A 90 -6.45 4.24 6.95
CA LEU A 90 -5.26 5.02 6.63
C LEU A 90 -5.00 5.08 5.13
N ALA A 91 -5.19 3.99 4.38
CA ALA A 91 -5.03 3.98 2.93
C ALA A 91 -5.93 5.03 2.24
N ILE A 92 -7.21 5.09 2.62
CA ILE A 92 -8.17 6.07 2.10
C ILE A 92 -7.75 7.50 2.46
N LEU A 93 -7.39 7.73 3.74
CA LEU A 93 -6.95 9.05 4.18
C LEU A 93 -5.66 9.50 3.49
N MET A 94 -4.77 8.58 3.15
CA MET A 94 -3.49 8.87 2.52
C MET A 94 -3.60 9.34 1.07
N LEU A 95 -4.64 8.93 0.32
CA LEU A 95 -4.83 9.32 -1.08
C LEU A 95 -4.71 10.84 -1.32
N PRO A 96 -5.51 11.71 -0.66
CA PRO A 96 -5.43 13.16 -0.87
C PRO A 96 -4.06 13.74 -0.49
N PHE A 97 -3.39 13.18 0.53
CA PHE A 97 -2.06 13.64 0.93
C PHE A 97 -0.99 13.29 -0.10
N ILE A 98 -1.05 12.10 -0.70
CA ILE A 98 -0.13 11.69 -1.77
C ILE A 98 -0.33 12.59 -3.00
N LEU A 99 -1.58 12.85 -3.39
CA LEU A 99 -1.89 13.80 -4.48
C LEU A 99 -1.38 15.21 -4.16
N ARG A 100 -1.51 15.66 -2.91
CA ARG A 100 -0.97 16.95 -2.47
C ARG A 100 0.55 16.99 -2.57
N LEU A 101 1.26 15.92 -2.21
CA LEU A 101 2.72 15.86 -2.36
C LEU A 101 3.16 16.01 -3.82
N LEU A 102 2.48 15.34 -4.75
CA LEU A 102 2.74 15.45 -6.18
C LEU A 102 2.46 16.86 -6.70
N TRP A 103 1.35 17.47 -6.26
CA TRP A 103 1.01 18.85 -6.61
C TRP A 103 2.04 19.86 -6.10
N LEU A 104 2.54 19.69 -4.87
CA LEU A 104 3.58 20.55 -4.29
C LEU A 104 4.88 20.49 -5.10
N VAL A 105 5.28 19.30 -5.56
CA VAL A 105 6.44 19.14 -6.45
C VAL A 105 6.20 19.85 -7.80
N LYS A 106 5.01 19.70 -8.39
CA LYS A 106 4.65 20.41 -9.64
C LYS A 106 4.68 21.93 -9.48
N LYS A 107 4.39 22.45 -8.28
CA LYS A 107 4.45 23.88 -7.95
C LYS A 107 5.82 24.33 -7.42
N ALA A 108 6.84 23.47 -7.41
CA ALA A 108 8.15 23.74 -6.85
C ALA A 108 8.13 24.21 -5.36
N ARG A 109 7.10 23.82 -4.60
CA ARG A 109 6.93 24.16 -3.17
C ARG A 109 7.57 23.10 -2.28
N PHE A 110 8.89 23.02 -2.33
CA PHE A 110 9.65 21.93 -1.69
C PHE A 110 9.65 21.95 -0.15
N GLU A 111 9.59 23.12 0.48
CA GLU A 111 9.53 23.22 1.95
C GLU A 111 8.23 22.66 2.52
N GLU A 112 7.10 22.97 1.87
CA GLU A 112 5.80 22.37 2.21
C GLU A 112 5.76 20.89 1.89
N HIS A 113 6.34 20.47 0.76
CA HIS A 113 6.48 19.05 0.43
C HIS A 113 7.22 18.32 1.55
N LYS A 114 8.35 18.85 2.01
CA LYS A 114 9.15 18.27 3.10
C LYS A 114 8.41 18.25 4.43
N ARG A 115 7.58 19.27 4.73
CA ARG A 115 6.77 19.29 5.96
C ARG A 115 5.69 18.21 5.92
N LEU A 116 4.98 18.09 4.81
CA LEU A 116 3.94 17.08 4.65
C LEU A 116 4.52 15.67 4.56
N ALA A 117 5.61 15.48 3.83
CA ALA A 117 6.26 14.19 3.62
C ALA A 117 6.73 13.55 4.94
N ARG A 118 7.09 14.34 5.96
CA ARG A 118 7.47 13.82 7.29
C ARG A 118 6.34 13.05 7.99
N PHE A 119 5.08 13.42 7.72
CA PHE A 119 3.91 12.72 8.23
C PHE A 119 3.45 11.62 7.27
N VAL A 120 3.42 11.93 5.97
CA VAL A 120 2.95 11.00 4.94
C VAL A 120 3.85 9.76 4.83
N PHE A 121 5.17 9.92 4.89
CA PHE A 121 6.12 8.83 4.72
C PHE A 121 5.90 7.65 5.70
N PRO A 122 5.87 7.85 7.04
CA PRO A 122 5.69 6.74 7.97
C PRO A 122 4.30 6.08 7.83
N VAL A 123 3.24 6.88 7.64
CA VAL A 123 1.88 6.33 7.48
C VAL A 123 1.76 5.54 6.18
N TRP A 124 2.30 6.06 5.07
CA TRP A 124 2.28 5.34 3.79
C TRP A 124 3.10 4.05 3.87
N THR A 125 4.27 4.08 4.50
CA THR A 125 5.08 2.88 4.72
C THR A 125 4.34 1.84 5.57
N TYR A 126 3.65 2.28 6.63
CA TYR A 126 2.80 1.42 7.46
C TYR A 126 1.69 0.76 6.63
N VAL A 127 0.96 1.55 5.82
CA VAL A 127 -0.10 1.03 4.95
C VAL A 127 0.46 0.00 3.97
N SER A 128 1.57 0.29 3.29
CA SER A 128 2.17 -0.68 2.35
C SER A 128 2.65 -1.96 3.02
N ALA A 129 3.24 -1.88 4.23
CA ALA A 129 3.67 -3.06 4.98
C ALA A 129 2.49 -3.89 5.50
N THR A 130 1.46 -3.23 6.05
CA THR A 130 0.25 -3.91 6.54
C THR A 130 -0.56 -4.55 5.42
N GLY A 131 -0.53 -4.02 4.20
CA GLY A 131 -1.14 -4.66 3.03
C GLY A 131 -0.53 -6.04 2.73
N LEU A 132 0.80 -6.17 2.88
CA LEU A 132 1.47 -7.46 2.78
C LEU A 132 1.07 -8.40 3.93
N LEU A 133 0.99 -7.89 5.16
CA LEU A 133 0.58 -8.68 6.32
C LEU A 133 -0.85 -9.21 6.19
N VAL A 134 -1.78 -8.38 5.73
CA VAL A 134 -3.18 -8.78 5.46
C VAL A 134 -3.21 -9.92 4.43
N TYR A 135 -2.42 -9.81 3.36
CA TYR A 135 -2.31 -10.88 2.36
C TYR A 135 -1.78 -12.18 2.97
N LEU A 136 -0.68 -12.13 3.72
CA LEU A 136 -0.10 -13.32 4.35
C LEU A 136 -1.06 -13.99 5.32
N LEU A 137 -1.72 -13.21 6.18
CA LEU A 137 -2.68 -13.73 7.15
C LEU A 137 -3.88 -14.39 6.44
N LEU A 138 -4.44 -13.74 5.43
CA LEU A 138 -5.66 -14.19 4.76
C LEU A 138 -5.41 -15.33 3.76
N TYR A 139 -4.34 -15.29 2.96
CA TYR A 139 -4.13 -16.23 1.85
C TYR A 139 -3.09 -17.32 2.14
N GLN A 140 -2.19 -17.14 3.11
CA GLN A 140 -1.07 -18.07 3.34
C GLN A 140 -1.10 -18.74 4.72
N ILE A 141 -1.64 -18.08 5.76
CA ILE A 141 -1.57 -18.58 7.14
C ILE A 141 -2.90 -19.18 7.59
N TYR A 142 -4.00 -18.42 7.53
CA TYR A 142 -5.30 -18.86 8.04
C TYR A 142 -6.26 -19.32 6.95
N GLY A 143 -6.13 -18.77 5.74
CA GLY A 143 -7.11 -18.98 4.69
C GLY A 143 -8.33 -18.08 4.86
N TYR A 144 -9.25 -18.22 3.91
CA TYR A 144 -10.53 -17.54 3.89
C TYR A 144 -11.65 -18.50 3.53
N ALA A 145 -12.86 -18.17 3.99
CA ALA A 145 -14.11 -18.82 3.59
C ALA A 145 -14.84 -17.98 2.53
#